data_AF-A0A2V0QDR0-F1
#
_entry.id   AF-A0A2V0QDR0-F1
#
_cell.length_a   1.000
_cell.length_b   1.000
_cell.length_c   1.000
_cell.angle_alpha   90.00
_cell.angle_beta   90.00
_cell.angle_gamma   90.00
#
_symmetry.space_group_name_H-M   'P 1'
#
loop_
_entity.id
_entity.type
_entity.pdbx_description
1 polymer ?
#
loop_
_entity_poly.entity_id
_entity_poly.type
_entity_poly.pdbx_seq_one_letter_code
_entity_poly.pdbx_strand_id
1 'polypeptide(L)'
;MACITLPDGTEIIDDSELYPEHQARRMAHEGQTPAEIADELEERLDIVQGWIQEGPYESPEAYWLRRYNAALTVVLKTNST
;
A
#
# COMPACT_ATOMS: atom_id res chain seq x y z
N MET A 1 -0.73 -6.29 -9.06
CA MET A 1 -1.08 -5.12 -9.89
C MET A 1 -2.58 -4.95 -9.78
N ALA A 2 -3.01 -3.81 -9.26
CA ALA A 2 -4.40 -3.49 -9.02
C ALA A 2 -4.90 -2.46 -10.05
N CYS A 3 -6.14 -2.64 -10.51
CA CYS A 3 -6.86 -1.62 -11.26
C CYS A 3 -7.91 -1.01 -10.33
N ILE A 4 -7.82 0.30 -10.10
CA ILE A 4 -8.63 1.01 -9.10
C ILE A 4 -9.43 2.09 -9.82
N THR A 5 -10.74 2.10 -9.63
CA THR A 5 -11.62 3.16 -10.12
C THR A 5 -11.96 4.10 -8.98
N LEU A 6 -11.53 5.36 -9.08
CA LEU A 6 -11.86 6.40 -8.12
C LEU A 6 -13.32 6.88 -8.27
N PRO A 7 -13.89 7.55 -7.25
CA PRO A 7 -15.29 8.00 -7.30
C PRO A 7 -15.65 8.96 -8.45
N ASP A 8 -14.69 9.69 -9.01
CA ASP A 8 -14.88 10.56 -10.18
C ASP A 8 -14.77 9.83 -11.53
N GLY A 9 -14.54 8.52 -11.50
CA GLY A 9 -14.35 7.68 -12.69
C GLY A 9 -12.90 7.61 -13.17
N THR A 10 -11.94 8.24 -12.49
CA THR A 10 -10.51 8.09 -12.81
C THR A 10 -10.06 6.65 -12.57
N GLU A 11 -9.33 6.09 -13.53
CA GLU A 11 -8.73 4.76 -13.42
C GLU A 11 -7.24 4.87 -13.06
N ILE A 12 -6.81 4.08 -12.07
CA ILE A 12 -5.42 3.98 -11.61
C ILE A 12 -4.96 2.54 -11.79
N ILE A 13 -3.81 2.40 -12.45
CA ILE A 13 -3.06 1.13 -12.48
C ILE A 13 -1.95 1.25 -11.45
N ASP A 14 -2.04 0.44 -10.41
CA ASP A 14 -1.09 0.41 -9.32
C ASP A 14 -0.29 -0.90 -9.35
N ASP A 15 1.03 -0.79 -9.43
CA ASP A 15 1.96 -1.91 -9.49
C ASP A 15 2.65 -2.18 -8.14
N SER A 16 2.24 -1.54 -7.04
CA SER A 16 2.88 -1.66 -5.71
C SER A 16 3.00 -3.12 -5.26
N GLU A 17 1.99 -3.93 -5.56
CA GLU A 17 1.96 -5.36 -5.22
C GLU A 17 3.02 -6.21 -5.93
N LEU A 18 3.71 -5.66 -6.94
CA LEU A 18 4.83 -6.33 -7.61
C LEU A 18 6.15 -6.16 -6.83
N TYR A 19 6.21 -5.23 -5.89
CA TYR A 19 7.43 -4.92 -5.14
C TYR A 19 7.53 -5.76 -3.86
N PRO A 20 8.68 -6.40 -3.60
CA PRO A 20 8.87 -7.32 -2.47
C PRO A 20 8.55 -6.71 -1.11
N GLU A 21 8.87 -5.43 -0.88
CA GLU A 21 8.60 -4.75 0.38
C GLU A 21 7.10 -4.59 0.65
N HIS A 22 6.30 -4.40 -0.40
CA HIS A 22 4.84 -4.32 -0.29
C HIS A 22 4.25 -5.70 -0.02
N GLN A 23 4.75 -6.71 -0.73
CA GLN A 23 4.37 -8.11 -0.50
C GLN A 23 4.70 -8.56 0.93
N ALA A 24 5.90 -8.26 1.43
CA ALA A 24 6.31 -8.59 2.80
C ALA A 24 5.38 -7.98 3.84
N ARG A 25 5.01 -6.69 3.69
CA ARG A 25 4.06 -6.04 4.59
C ARG A 25 2.67 -6.67 4.51
N ARG A 26 2.19 -6.99 3.30
CA ARG A 26 0.91 -7.69 3.09
C ARG A 26 0.88 -9.04 3.79
N MET A 27 1.90 -9.86 3.57
CA MET A 27 2.03 -11.20 4.15
C MET A 27 2.11 -11.16 5.68
N ALA A 28 2.87 -10.20 6.23
CA ALA A 28 2.92 -9.97 7.68
C ALA A 28 1.56 -9.55 8.25
N HIS A 29 0.83 -8.70 7.53
CA HIS A 29 -0.54 -8.31 7.89
C HIS A 29 -1.53 -9.50 7.84
N GLU A 30 -1.33 -10.43 6.90
CA GLU A 30 -2.10 -11.68 6.78
C GLU A 30 -1.70 -12.75 7.82
N GLY A 31 -0.66 -12.48 8.61
CA GLY A 31 -0.27 -13.29 9.78
C GLY A 31 0.96 -14.19 9.58
N GLN A 32 1.63 -14.12 8.43
CA GLN A 32 2.89 -14.84 8.23
C GLN A 32 4.00 -14.23 9.09
N THR A 33 4.89 -15.08 9.59
CA THR A 33 6.06 -14.65 10.35
C THR A 33 7.15 -14.10 9.42
N PRO A 34 8.04 -13.20 9.89
CA PRO A 34 9.14 -12.70 9.06
C PRO A 34 10.05 -13.78 8.47
N ALA A 35 10.18 -14.94 9.14
CA ALA A 35 10.95 -16.07 8.64
C ALA A 35 10.27 -16.76 7.45
N GLU A 36 8.96 -17.03 7.56
CA GLU A 36 8.18 -17.61 6.46
C GLU A 36 8.16 -16.69 5.23
N ILE A 37 8.06 -15.38 5.46
CA ILE A 37 8.08 -14.37 4.40
C ILE A 37 9.46 -14.32 3.72
N ALA A 38 10.55 -14.37 4.49
CA ALA A 38 11.90 -14.39 3.94
C ALA A 38 12.14 -15.63 3.06
N ASP A 39 11.68 -16.79 3.51
CA ASP A 39 11.75 -18.02 2.73
C ASP A 39 10.91 -17.94 1.44
N GLU A 40 9.69 -17.40 1.52
CA GLU A 40 8.77 -17.32 0.37
C GLU A 40 9.19 -16.27 -0.67
N LEU A 41 9.76 -15.15 -0.23
CA LEU A 41 10.28 -14.09 -1.12
C LEU A 41 11.73 -14.35 -1.59
N GLU A 42 12.34 -15.47 -1.19
CA GLU A 42 13.75 -15.81 -1.44
C GLU A 42 14.71 -14.68 -1.03
N GLU A 43 14.44 -14.05 0.11
CA GLU A 43 15.14 -12.86 0.58
C GLU A 43 15.71 -13.04 1.99
N ARG A 44 16.63 -12.18 2.40
CA ARG A 44 17.19 -12.24 3.76
C ARG A 44 16.19 -11.78 4.81
N LEU A 45 16.17 -12.51 5.94
CA LEU A 45 15.32 -12.20 7.10
C LEU A 45 15.48 -10.76 7.59
N ASP A 46 16.70 -10.22 7.66
CA ASP A 46 16.93 -8.87 8.17
C ASP A 46 16.41 -7.77 7.23
N ILE A 47 16.40 -8.03 5.91
CA ILE A 47 15.82 -7.13 4.92
C ILE A 47 14.29 -7.13 5.03
N VAL A 48 13.68 -8.31 5.09
CA VAL A 48 12.23 -8.47 5.27
C VAL A 48 11.75 -7.81 6.58
N GLN A 49 12.49 -8.01 7.68
CA GLN A 49 12.21 -7.33 8.94
C GLN A 49 12.27 -5.81 8.80
N GLY A 50 13.25 -5.29 8.04
CA GLY A 50 13.33 -3.88 7.69
C GLY A 50 12.06 -3.37 7.01
N TRP A 51 11.62 -4.03 5.93
CA TRP A 51 10.42 -3.65 5.18
C TRP A 51 9.14 -3.67 6.02
N ILE A 52 8.99 -4.65 6.91
CA ILE A 52 7.83 -4.74 7.81
C ILE A 52 7.85 -3.61 8.85
N GLN A 53 9.04 -3.18 9.30
CA GLN A 53 9.19 -2.11 10.30
C GLN A 53 9.00 -0.70 9.70
N GLU A 54 9.19 -0.52 8.40
CA GLU A 54 9.00 0.78 7.73
C GLU A 54 7.58 1.33 7.86
N GLY A 55 6.57 0.45 7.93
CA GLY A 55 5.20 0.85 8.11
C GLY A 55 4.20 -0.29 8.00
N PRO A 56 2.94 -0.06 8.43
CA PRO A 56 1.88 -1.05 8.27
C PRO A 56 1.55 -1.25 6.80
N TYR A 57 1.00 -2.42 6.48
CA TYR A 57 0.36 -2.64 5.20
C TYR A 57 -0.85 -1.73 5.01
N GLU A 58 -0.94 -1.11 3.84
CA GLU A 58 -2.12 -0.42 3.32
C GLU A 58 -2.39 -0.99 1.92
N SER A 59 -3.63 -1.39 1.64
CA SER A 59 -3.98 -1.86 0.30
C SER A 59 -3.89 -0.71 -0.71
N PRO A 60 -3.56 -0.99 -1.98
CA PRO A 60 -3.53 0.03 -3.02
C PRO A 60 -4.82 0.87 -3.08
N GLU A 61 -5.98 0.21 -2.99
CA GLU A 61 -7.28 0.89 -3.00
C GLU A 61 -7.45 1.85 -1.81
N ALA A 62 -7.09 1.42 -0.59
CA ALA A 62 -7.19 2.26 0.60
C ALA A 62 -6.26 3.49 0.50
N TYR A 63 -5.03 3.28 0.05
CA TYR A 63 -4.05 4.35 -0.17
C TYR A 63 -4.58 5.41 -1.15
N TRP A 64 -5.07 4.97 -2.32
CA TRP A 64 -5.55 5.89 -3.36
C TRP A 64 -6.85 6.59 -2.97
N LEU A 65 -7.79 5.89 -2.32
CA LEU A 65 -9.04 6.49 -1.85
C LEU A 65 -8.77 7.56 -0.76
N ARG A 66 -7.86 7.29 0.18
CA ARG A 66 -7.45 8.25 1.20
C ARG A 66 -6.84 9.50 0.56
N ARG A 67 -5.98 9.33 -0.45
CA ARG A 67 -5.35 10.44 -1.18
C ARG A 67 -6.34 11.27 -1.99
N TYR A 68 -7.27 10.61 -2.67
CA TYR A 68 -8.37 11.26 -3.39
C TYR A 68 -9.22 12.14 -2.45
N ASN A 69 -9.65 11.58 -1.31
CA ASN A 69 -10.44 12.32 -0.31
C ASN A 69 -9.65 13.49 0.32
N ALA A 70 -8.34 13.33 0.53
CA ALA A 70 -7.48 14.40 1.01
C ALA A 70 -7.39 15.56 0.01
N ALA A 71 -7.25 15.27 -1.28
CA ALA A 71 -7.23 16.29 -2.34
C ALA A 71 -8.55 17.07 -2.39
N LEU A 72 -9.70 16.39 -2.30
CA LEU A 72 -11.01 17.05 -2.23
C LEU A 72 -11.15 17.97 -1.00
N THR A 73 -10.63 17.54 0.15
CA THR A 73 -10.68 18.33 1.39
C THR A 73 -9.90 19.65 1.27
N VAL A 74 -8.78 19.65 0.53
CA VAL A 74 -8.02 20.88 0.27
C VAL A 74 -8.81 21.83 -0.64
N VAL A 75 -9.45 21.32 -1.70
CA VAL A 75 -10.24 22.12 -2.65
C VAL A 75 -11.45 22.78 -1.98
N LEU A 76 -12.15 22.07 -1.08
CA LEU A 76 -13.28 22.65 -0.35
C LEU A 76 -12.85 23.76 0.62
N LYS A 77 -11.66 23.64 1.24
CA LYS A 77 -11.13 24.67 2.14
C LYS A 77 -10.70 25.93 1.38
N THR A 78 -10.22 25.80 0.15
CA THR A 78 -9.82 26.96 -0.67
C THR A 78 -11.01 27.68 -1.30
N ASN A 79 -12.14 26.99 -1.53
CA ASN A 79 -13.35 27.56 -2.14
C ASN A 79 -14.36 28.14 -1.13
N SER A 80 -14.00 28.19 0.17
CA SER A 80 -14.87 28.68 1.25
C SER A 80 -14.54 30.12 1.72
N THR A 81 -13.99 30.97 0.86
CA THR A 81 -13.67 32.39 1.15
C THR A 81 -14.31 33.31 0.13
#